data_AF-A0A1S6QJH8-F1
#
_entry.id   AF-A0A1S6QJH8-F1
#
_cell.length_a   1.000
_cell.length_b   1.000
_cell.length_c   1.000
_cell.angle_alpha   90.00
_cell.angle_beta   90.00
_cell.angle_gamma   90.00
#
_symmetry.space_group_name_H-M   'P 1'
#
loop_
_entity.id
_entity.type
_entity.pdbx_description
1 polymer ?
#
loop_
_entity_poly.entity_id
_entity_poly.type
_entity_poly.pdbx_seq_one_letter_code
_entity_poly.pdbx_strand_id
1 'polypeptide(L)'
;MQFQDKTLIEARCINYQQMRNAYADIMENGSVKAAYRTVTNPTNGEIMATNFTGYKRNPSTQIFDAATAKIKSISKDLGMTPQSRAELLDLSKDDDNGDSVKKLKELFG
;
A
#
# COMPACT_ATOMS: atom_id res chain seq x y z
N MET A 1 -3.83 -16.99 -18.32
CA MET A 1 -2.59 -16.50 -17.68
C MET A 1 -2.27 -15.04 -18.04
N GLN A 2 -2.24 -14.63 -19.32
CA GLN A 2 -1.84 -13.27 -19.75
C GLN A 2 -2.72 -12.09 -19.22
N PHE A 3 -3.97 -12.34 -18.79
CA PHE A 3 -4.87 -11.30 -18.26
C PHE A 3 -4.73 -11.04 -16.75
N GLN A 4 -4.24 -12.02 -15.98
CA GLN A 4 -4.18 -11.92 -14.52
C GLN A 4 -2.98 -11.06 -14.09
N ASP A 5 -1.81 -11.28 -14.68
CA ASP A 5 -0.61 -10.50 -14.39
C ASP A 5 -0.77 -9.04 -14.81
N LYS A 6 -1.47 -8.77 -15.92
CA LYS A 6 -1.77 -7.41 -16.36
C LYS A 6 -2.59 -6.66 -15.30
N THR A 7 -3.64 -7.30 -14.79
CA THR A 7 -4.50 -6.73 -13.73
C THR A 7 -3.71 -6.47 -12.44
N LEU A 8 -2.82 -7.40 -12.06
CA LEU A 8 -1.96 -7.24 -10.89
C LEU A 8 -0.97 -6.08 -11.05
N ILE A 9 -0.34 -5.94 -12.22
CA ILE A 9 0.57 -4.84 -12.52
C ILE A 9 -0.17 -3.50 -12.48
N GLU A 10 -1.34 -3.40 -13.11
CA GLU A 10 -2.18 -2.18 -13.07
C GLU A 10 -2.56 -1.82 -11.63
N ALA A 11 -3.04 -2.80 -10.85
CA ALA A 11 -3.36 -2.61 -9.44
C ALA A 11 -2.14 -2.14 -8.63
N ARG A 12 -0.95 -2.68 -8.89
CA ARG A 12 0.30 -2.26 -8.24
C ARG A 12 0.64 -0.81 -8.58
N CYS A 13 0.49 -0.40 -9.84
CA CYS A 13 0.71 0.98 -10.27
C CYS A 13 -0.26 1.98 -9.61
N ILE A 14 -1.54 1.63 -9.52
CA ILE A 14 -2.55 2.45 -8.83
C ILE A 14 -2.19 2.62 -7.34
N ASN A 15 -1.80 1.53 -6.66
CA ASN A 15 -1.38 1.59 -5.27
C ASN A 15 -0.09 2.40 -5.09
N TYR A 16 0.85 2.32 -6.03
CA TYR A 16 2.06 3.15 -6.02
C TYR A 16 1.72 4.64 -6.10
N GLN A 17 0.79 5.03 -6.99
CA GLN A 17 0.35 6.41 -7.07
C GLN A 17 -0.35 6.86 -5.77
N GLN A 18 -1.19 6.01 -5.17
CA GLN A 18 -1.81 6.36 -3.89
C GLN A 18 -0.82 6.50 -2.74
N MET A 19 0.20 5.65 -2.69
CA MET A 19 1.29 5.80 -1.73
C MET A 19 2.01 7.15 -1.92
N ARG A 20 2.29 7.56 -3.15
CA ARG A 20 2.92 8.86 -3.45
C ARG A 20 2.04 10.04 -3.06
N ASN A 21 0.76 9.99 -3.39
CA ASN A 21 -0.21 11.04 -3.03
C ASN A 21 -0.34 11.17 -1.50
N ALA A 22 -0.51 10.05 -0.81
CA ALA A 22 -0.61 10.02 0.65
C ALA A 22 0.66 10.56 1.31
N TYR A 23 1.84 10.19 0.79
CA TYR A 23 3.11 10.71 1.28
C TYR A 23 3.25 12.23 1.08
N ALA A 24 2.86 12.74 -0.10
CA ALA A 24 2.88 14.18 -0.38
C ALA A 24 1.97 14.95 0.58
N ASP A 25 0.75 14.46 0.82
CA ASP A 25 -0.17 15.06 1.79
C ASP A 25 0.40 15.04 3.22
N ILE A 26 1.05 13.95 3.64
CA ILE A 26 1.70 13.90 4.97
C ILE A 26 2.84 14.91 5.07
N MET A 27 3.60 15.13 4.00
CA MET A 27 4.69 16.12 3.98
C MET A 27 4.16 17.55 4.08
N GLU A 28 3.05 17.84 3.41
CA GLU A 28 2.44 19.18 3.39
C GLU A 28 1.63 19.46 4.67
N ASN A 29 0.83 18.50 5.11
CA ASN A 29 -0.11 18.65 6.21
C ASN A 29 0.38 18.09 7.55
N GLY A 30 1.53 17.41 7.58
CA GLY A 30 1.99 16.71 8.76
C GLY A 30 1.21 15.41 9.03
N SER A 31 1.80 14.54 9.85
CA SER A 31 1.21 13.24 10.19
C SER A 31 0.11 13.34 11.26
N VAL A 32 0.14 14.37 12.09
CA VAL A 32 -0.76 14.59 13.22
C VAL A 32 -0.98 16.09 13.41
N LYS A 33 -2.23 16.50 13.65
CA LYS A 33 -2.59 17.89 13.98
C LYS A 33 -3.31 17.96 15.32
N ALA A 34 -3.13 19.06 16.06
CA ALA A 34 -3.92 19.35 17.25
C ALA A 34 -5.39 19.55 16.87
N ALA A 35 -6.29 18.91 17.60
CA ALA A 35 -7.73 19.03 17.44
C ALA A 35 -8.31 19.91 18.54
N TYR A 36 -9.27 20.73 18.17
CA TYR A 36 -9.98 21.63 19.07
C TYR A 36 -11.47 21.45 18.88
N ARG A 37 -12.23 21.56 19.96
CA ARG A 37 -13.69 21.56 19.94
C ARG A 37 -14.19 22.92 20.37
N THR A 38 -14.94 23.55 19.47
CA THR A 38 -15.65 24.78 19.74
C THR A 38 -16.95 24.45 20.47
N VAL A 39 -17.16 25.06 21.63
CA VAL A 39 -18.42 25.05 22.36
C VAL A 39 -19.18 26.31 21.98
N THR A 40 -20.32 26.15 21.33
CA THR A 40 -21.20 27.25 20.95
C THR A 40 -22.44 27.28 21.84
N ASN A 41 -22.93 28.48 22.10
CA ASN A 41 -24.20 28.68 22.79
C ASN A 41 -25.34 28.09 21.95
N PRO A 42 -26.15 27.17 22.48
CA PRO A 42 -27.22 26.51 21.73
C PRO A 42 -28.37 27.45 21.33
N THR A 43 -28.49 28.62 21.95
CA THR A 43 -29.63 29.54 21.71
C THR A 43 -29.31 30.64 20.70
N ASN A 44 -28.07 31.15 20.65
CA ASN A 44 -27.69 32.26 19.76
C ASN A 44 -26.49 31.93 18.84
N GLY A 45 -25.88 30.75 18.97
CA GLY A 45 -24.76 30.32 18.12
C GLY A 45 -23.41 30.96 18.44
N GLU A 46 -23.30 31.81 19.46
CA GLU A 46 -22.03 32.45 19.82
C GLU A 46 -20.99 31.44 20.30
N ILE A 47 -19.72 31.64 19.89
CA ILE A 47 -18.59 30.82 20.32
C ILE A 47 -18.25 31.17 21.77
N MET A 48 -18.46 30.23 22.69
CA MET A 48 -18.23 30.43 24.11
C MET A 48 -16.83 29.99 24.55
N ALA A 49 -16.28 28.95 23.93
CA ALA A 49 -14.92 28.49 24.20
C ALA A 49 -14.39 27.59 23.08
N THR A 50 -13.09 27.61 22.84
CA THR A 50 -12.39 26.62 22.00
C THR A 50 -11.46 25.81 22.88
N ASN A 51 -11.81 24.56 23.17
CA ASN A 51 -11.05 23.69 24.04
C ASN A 51 -10.19 22.73 23.22
N PHE A 52 -8.93 22.53 23.62
CA PHE A 52 -8.09 21.47 23.07
C PHE A 52 -8.70 20.11 23.39
N THR A 53 -8.83 19.24 22.39
CA THR A 53 -9.43 17.90 22.54
C THR A 53 -8.46 16.76 22.31
N GLY A 54 -7.21 17.06 21.93
CA GLY A 54 -6.17 16.06 21.70
C GLY A 54 -5.56 16.18 20.32
N TYR A 55 -4.97 15.09 19.85
CA TYR A 55 -4.32 15.03 18.56
C TYR A 55 -5.11 14.15 17.60
N LYS A 56 -5.32 14.62 16.37
CA LYS A 56 -5.97 13.88 15.30
C LYS A 56 -4.94 13.49 14.25
N ARG A 57 -4.87 12.19 13.97
CA ARG A 57 -4.00 11.62 12.94
C ARG A 57 -4.47 12.05 11.55
N ASN A 58 -3.53 12.35 10.67
CA ASN A 58 -3.80 12.57 9.25
C ASN A 58 -4.24 11.23 8.61
N PRO A 59 -5.44 11.14 8.00
CA PRO A 59 -5.92 9.92 7.34
C PRO A 59 -4.96 9.35 6.30
N SER A 60 -4.19 10.21 5.62
CA SER A 60 -3.20 9.82 4.59
C SER A 60 -2.14 8.87 5.13
N THR A 61 -1.82 8.94 6.42
CA THR A 61 -0.89 7.98 7.04
C THR A 61 -1.42 6.54 7.01
N GLN A 62 -2.74 6.32 7.19
CA GLN A 62 -3.33 4.97 7.07
C GLN A 62 -3.38 4.53 5.60
N ILE A 63 -3.68 5.45 4.69
CA ILE A 63 -3.69 5.19 3.25
C ILE A 63 -2.29 4.78 2.78
N PHE A 64 -1.26 5.48 3.25
CA PHE A 64 0.14 5.16 2.96
C PHE A 64 0.52 3.76 3.45
N ASP A 65 0.18 3.43 4.70
CA ASP A 65 0.44 2.11 5.29
C ASP A 65 -0.24 0.99 4.47
N ALA A 66 -1.53 1.18 4.14
CA ALA A 66 -2.32 0.22 3.38
C ALA A 66 -1.81 0.03 1.94
N ALA A 67 -1.50 1.12 1.24
CA ALA A 67 -0.97 1.07 -0.12
C ALA A 67 0.38 0.35 -0.18
N THR A 68 1.27 0.61 0.79
CA THR A 68 2.57 -0.05 0.90
C THR A 68 2.41 -1.55 1.14
N ALA A 69 1.51 -1.96 2.05
CA ALA A 69 1.21 -3.36 2.28
C ALA A 69 0.67 -4.05 1.02
N LYS A 70 -0.20 -3.38 0.26
CA LYS A 70 -0.77 -3.92 -0.98
C LYS A 70 0.28 -4.06 -2.08
N ILE A 71 1.18 -3.09 -2.25
CA ILE A 71 2.32 -3.18 -3.17
C ILE A 71 3.19 -4.39 -2.82
N LYS A 72 3.49 -4.61 -1.54
CA LYS A 72 4.29 -5.76 -1.09
C LYS A 72 3.60 -7.09 -1.43
N SER A 73 2.30 -7.20 -1.15
CA SER A 73 1.51 -8.40 -1.49
C SER A 73 1.53 -8.68 -2.98
N ILE A 74 1.17 -7.70 -3.82
CA ILE A 74 1.13 -7.88 -5.28
C ILE A 74 2.53 -8.19 -5.84
N SER A 75 3.57 -7.58 -5.28
CA SER A 75 4.95 -7.87 -5.70
C SER A 75 5.37 -9.31 -5.34
N LYS A 76 4.81 -9.90 -4.28
CA LYS A 76 4.97 -11.32 -3.96
C LYS A 76 4.25 -12.20 -4.97
N ASP A 77 2.99 -11.86 -5.29
CA ASP A 77 2.18 -12.61 -6.24
C ASP A 77 2.80 -12.60 -7.65
N LEU A 78 3.43 -11.49 -8.06
CA LEU A 78 4.16 -11.36 -9.33
C LEU A 78 5.57 -11.99 -9.30
N GLY A 79 5.98 -12.66 -8.22
CA GLY A 79 7.31 -13.27 -8.11
C GLY A 79 8.48 -12.27 -8.10
N MET A 80 8.23 -11.00 -7.76
CA MET A 80 9.26 -9.95 -7.77
C MET A 80 10.14 -9.94 -6.52
N THR A 81 9.92 -10.85 -5.58
CA THR A 81 10.69 -10.89 -4.32
C THR A 81 12.03 -11.59 -4.50
N PRO A 82 13.06 -11.28 -3.69
CA PRO A 82 14.34 -11.99 -3.73
C PRO A 82 14.19 -13.51 -3.57
N GLN A 83 13.27 -13.95 -2.72
CA GLN A 83 12.96 -15.37 -2.52
C GLN A 83 12.39 -16.01 -3.79
N SER A 84 11.37 -15.40 -4.38
CA SER A 84 10.79 -15.88 -5.65
C SER A 84 11.83 -15.91 -6.78
N ARG A 85 12.75 -14.94 -6.82
CA ARG A 85 13.86 -14.93 -7.78
C ARG A 85 14.89 -16.02 -7.49
N ALA A 86 15.17 -16.33 -6.22
CA ALA A 86 16.07 -17.41 -5.85
C ALA A 86 15.49 -18.78 -6.26
N GLU A 87 14.19 -19.00 -6.02
CA GLU A 87 13.47 -20.20 -6.46
C GLU A 87 13.50 -20.36 -7.98
N LEU A 88 13.28 -19.27 -8.72
CA LEU A 88 13.43 -19.23 -10.19
C LEU A 88 14.85 -19.57 -10.67
N LEU A 89 15.87 -19.05 -9.99
CA LEU A 89 17.27 -19.31 -10.34
C LEU A 89 17.67 -20.74 -10.02
N ASP A 90 17.15 -21.33 -8.94
CA ASP A 90 17.40 -22.73 -8.59
C ASP A 90 16.77 -23.68 -9.62
N LEU A 91 15.55 -23.38 -10.05
CA LEU A 91 14.85 -24.08 -11.14
C LEU A 91 15.62 -24.06 -12.47
N SER A 92 16.42 -23.01 -12.72
CA SER A 92 17.23 -22.88 -13.94
C SER A 92 18.52 -23.71 -13.93
N LYS A 93 18.94 -24.22 -12.77
CA LYS A 93 20.15 -25.05 -12.64
C LYS A 93 19.90 -26.55 -12.88
N ASP A 94 18.64 -26.98 -12.80
CA ASP A 94 18.19 -28.38 -12.99
C ASP A 94 18.01 -28.78 -14.48
N ASP A 95 18.60 -28.05 -15.44
CA ASP A 95 18.22 -28.08 -16.86
C ASP A 95 18.69 -29.31 -17.68
N ASP A 96 19.22 -30.36 -17.04
CA ASP A 96 19.69 -31.55 -17.76
C ASP A 96 18.55 -32.44 -18.31
N ASN A 97 17.28 -32.22 -17.95
CA ASN A 97 16.16 -33.11 -18.36
C ASN A 97 14.83 -32.42 -18.74
N GLY A 98 14.79 -31.10 -18.97
CA GLY A 98 13.56 -30.40 -19.42
C GLY A 98 12.42 -30.31 -18.39
N ASP A 99 12.70 -30.60 -17.12
CA ASP A 99 11.75 -30.58 -16.00
C ASP A 99 11.48 -29.16 -15.45
N SER A 100 12.39 -28.23 -15.75
CA SER A 100 12.36 -26.81 -15.40
C SER A 100 11.06 -26.12 -15.85
N VAL A 101 10.57 -26.42 -17.05
CA VAL A 101 9.33 -25.82 -17.62
C VAL A 101 8.06 -26.29 -16.89
N LYS A 102 8.01 -27.54 -16.41
CA LYS A 102 6.85 -28.06 -15.65
C LYS A 102 6.77 -27.43 -14.28
N LYS A 103 7.90 -27.38 -13.56
CA LYS A 103 7.99 -26.73 -12.25
C LYS A 103 7.70 -25.23 -12.33
N LEU A 104 8.12 -24.54 -13.40
CA LEU A 104 7.74 -23.14 -13.65
C LEU A 104 6.23 -22.98 -13.79
N LYS A 105 5.57 -23.91 -14.49
CA LYS A 105 4.12 -23.90 -14.68
C LYS A 105 3.36 -24.17 -13.38
N GLU A 106 3.91 -24.92 -12.43
CA GLU A 106 3.32 -25.11 -11.10
C GLU A 106 3.53 -23.90 -10.18
N LEU A 107 4.62 -23.15 -10.37
CA LEU A 107 4.92 -21.95 -9.57
C LEU A 107 4.03 -20.76 -9.93
N PHE A 108 3.68 -20.62 -11.23
CA PHE A 108 2.93 -19.48 -11.75
C PHE A 108 1.52 -19.81 -12.28
N GLY A 109 1.18 -21.09 -12.49
CA GLY A 109 -0.11 -21.54 -13.02
C GLY A 109 -1.16 -21.75 -11.95
#